data_AF-A0A2T9ZIS4-F1
#
_entry.id   AF-A0A2T9ZIS4-F1
#
_cell.length_a   1.000
_cell.length_b   1.000
_cell.length_c   1.000
_cell.angle_alpha   90.00
_cell.angle_beta   90.00
_cell.angle_gamma   90.00
#
_symmetry.space_group_name_H-M   'P 1'
#
loop_
_entity.id
_entity.type
_entity.pdbx_description
1 polymer ?
#
loop_
_entity_poly.entity_id
_entity_poly.type
_entity_poly.pdbx_seq_one_letter_code
_entity_poly.pdbx_strand_id
1 'polypeptide(L)'
;MEEKDSGNPIKRPQLFDQSPIDIIDSWQQDLVDNYEGVSAIIDKSETQAHVELQEMASTNMEGHEKLIDGFFYGILTQEDKASLVRITFLVLLQSLFCK
;
A
#
# COMPACT_ATOMS: atom_id res chain seq x y z
N MET A 1 -8.72 -13.71 -38.43
CA MET A 1 -7.45 -13.71 -37.69
C MET A 1 -7.79 -13.04 -36.38
N GLU A 2 -8.04 -13.83 -35.34
CA GLU A 2 -8.51 -13.31 -34.05
C GLU A 2 -7.34 -12.65 -33.33
N GLU A 3 -7.42 -11.33 -33.15
CA GLU A 3 -6.55 -10.60 -32.24
C GLU A 3 -6.87 -11.06 -30.82
N LYS A 4 -5.95 -11.85 -30.24
CA LYS A 4 -6.00 -12.16 -28.82
C LYS A 4 -5.64 -10.88 -28.09
N ASP A 5 -6.66 -10.28 -27.48
CA ASP A 5 -6.57 -9.25 -26.47
C ASP A 5 -5.68 -9.77 -25.32
N SER A 6 -4.37 -9.56 -25.47
CA SER A 6 -3.38 -9.85 -24.45
C SER A 6 -3.56 -8.80 -23.36
N GLY A 7 -4.55 -9.05 -22.51
CA GLY A 7 -4.85 -8.26 -21.33
C GLY A 7 -3.55 -7.89 -20.66
N ASN A 8 -3.25 -6.60 -20.66
CA ASN A 8 -2.07 -6.04 -20.02
C ASN A 8 -2.07 -6.62 -18.60
N PRO A 9 -1.13 -7.49 -18.20
CA PRO A 9 -1.07 -7.92 -16.83
C PRO A 9 -0.88 -6.63 -16.04
N ILE A 10 -1.84 -6.31 -15.16
CA ILE A 10 -1.73 -5.16 -14.27
C ILE A 10 -0.37 -5.33 -13.60
N LYS A 11 0.62 -4.53 -14.02
CA LYS A 11 1.96 -4.61 -13.48
C LYS A 11 1.81 -4.18 -12.04
N ARG A 12 2.07 -5.11 -11.11
CA ARG A 12 2.16 -4.77 -9.69
C ARG A 12 3.03 -3.52 -9.56
N PRO A 13 2.65 -2.53 -8.74
CA PRO A 13 3.52 -1.41 -8.45
C PRO A 13 4.88 -1.95 -8.01
N GLN A 14 5.95 -1.47 -8.63
CA GLN A 14 7.31 -1.88 -8.33
C GLN A 14 8.15 -0.62 -8.17
N LEU A 15 8.83 -0.52 -7.02
CA LEU A 15 9.78 0.55 -6.76
C LEU A 15 11.15 0.27 -7.42
N PHE A 16 11.47 -1.01 -7.60
CA PHE A 16 12.76 -1.46 -8.10
C PHE A 16 12.61 -1.96 -9.53
N ASP A 17 13.56 -1.56 -10.38
CA ASP A 17 13.66 -2.09 -11.74
C ASP A 17 14.20 -3.52 -11.67
N GLN A 18 13.31 -4.51 -11.76
CA GLN A 18 13.65 -5.93 -11.66
C GLN A 18 13.69 -6.55 -13.05
N SER A 19 14.84 -7.12 -13.40
CA SER A 19 14.97 -8.02 -14.55
C SER A 19 14.35 -9.38 -14.23
N PRO A 20 13.90 -10.16 -15.24
CA PRO A 20 13.29 -11.48 -15.02
C PRO A 20 14.17 -12.52 -14.32
N ILE A 21 15.48 -12.27 -14.25
CA ILE A 21 16.48 -13.14 -13.62
C ILE A 21 16.86 -12.69 -12.20
N ASP A 22 16.37 -11.52 -11.76
CA ASP A 22 16.69 -10.99 -10.45
C ASP A 22 15.93 -11.75 -9.38
N ILE A 23 16.64 -12.09 -8.30
CA ILE A 23 16.03 -12.69 -7.12
C ILE A 23 15.40 -11.57 -6.31
N ILE A 24 14.10 -11.66 -6.07
CA ILE A 24 13.39 -10.72 -5.20
C ILE A 24 13.86 -10.98 -3.76
N ASP A 25 14.49 -9.97 -3.15
CA ASP A 25 14.82 -10.03 -1.73
C ASP A 25 13.54 -10.08 -0.88
N SER A 26 13.57 -10.81 0.23
CA SER A 26 12.40 -10.96 1.10
C SER A 26 11.82 -9.62 1.57
N TRP A 27 12.68 -8.66 1.92
CA TRP A 27 12.25 -7.34 2.37
C TRP A 27 11.53 -6.54 1.28
N GLN A 28 11.82 -6.77 -0.01
CA GLN A 28 11.10 -6.12 -1.11
C GLN A 28 9.70 -6.70 -1.24
N GLN A 29 9.56 -8.02 -1.05
CA GLN A 29 8.24 -8.67 -1.01
C GLN A 29 7.42 -8.20 0.19
N ASP A 30 8.05 -8.04 1.35
CA ASP A 30 7.38 -7.53 2.56
C ASP A 30 6.79 -6.13 2.33
N LEU A 31 7.50 -5.23 1.63
CA LEU A 31 6.98 -3.91 1.26
C LEU A 31 5.76 -3.98 0.34
N VAL A 32 5.78 -4.88 -0.65
CA VAL A 32 4.64 -5.11 -1.56
C VAL A 32 3.45 -5.65 -0.79
N ASP A 33 3.66 -6.63 0.07
CA ASP A 33 2.60 -7.26 0.86
C ASP A 33 1.97 -6.26 1.85
N ASN A 34 2.79 -5.42 2.49
CA ASN A 34 2.33 -4.32 3.34
C ASN A 34 1.47 -3.33 2.54
N TYR A 35 1.91 -2.94 1.34
CA TYR A 35 1.13 -2.05 0.47
C TYR A 35 -0.19 -2.70 0.01
N GLU A 36 -0.18 -3.95 -0.44
CA GLU A 36 -1.40 -4.65 -0.87
C GLU A 36 -2.40 -4.75 0.30
N GLY A 37 -1.92 -5.00 1.52
CA GLY A 37 -2.73 -4.98 2.74
C GLY A 37 -3.35 -3.60 3.01
N VAL A 38 -2.56 -2.53 2.95
CA VAL A 38 -3.06 -1.16 3.14
C VAL A 38 -4.04 -0.75 2.03
N SER A 39 -3.75 -1.07 0.77
CA SER A 39 -4.63 -0.76 -0.36
C SER A 39 -5.98 -1.47 -0.22
N ALA A 40 -5.99 -2.73 0.22
CA ALA A 40 -7.23 -3.47 0.45
C ALA A 40 -8.10 -2.85 1.56
N ILE A 41 -7.49 -2.15 2.53
CA ILE A 41 -8.22 -1.40 3.56
C ILE A 41 -8.74 -0.08 2.99
N ILE A 42 -7.92 0.65 2.22
CA ILE A 42 -8.29 1.94 1.62
C ILE A 42 -9.43 1.80 0.60
N ASP A 43 -9.50 0.68 -0.12
CA ASP A 43 -10.56 0.42 -1.11
C ASP A 43 -11.94 0.13 -0.45
N LYS A 44 -12.02 0.08 0.88
CA LYS A 44 -13.29 0.00 1.65
C LYS A 44 -13.97 1.37 1.73
N SER A 45 -15.16 1.41 2.34
CA SER A 45 -15.79 2.70 2.66
C SER A 45 -14.91 3.51 3.62
N GLU A 46 -14.93 4.84 3.50
CA GLU A 46 -14.08 5.74 4.30
C GLU A 46 -14.14 5.43 5.81
N THR A 47 -15.35 5.21 6.35
CA THR A 47 -15.53 4.87 7.76
C THR A 47 -14.90 3.54 8.13
N GLN A 48 -15.04 2.51 7.30
CA GLN A 48 -14.44 1.20 7.56
C GLN A 48 -12.92 1.25 7.46
N ALA A 49 -12.41 1.91 6.41
CA ALA A 49 -10.98 2.12 6.24
C ALA A 49 -10.38 2.84 7.45
N HIS A 50 -11.03 3.92 7.92
CA HIS A 50 -10.57 4.66 9.09
C HIS A 50 -10.49 3.80 10.35
N VAL A 51 -11.54 3.03 10.66
CA VAL A 51 -11.57 2.15 11.83
C VAL A 51 -10.45 1.11 11.77
N GLU A 52 -10.32 0.39 10.65
CA GLU A 52 -9.33 -0.67 10.52
C GLU A 52 -7.89 -0.16 10.54
N LEU A 53 -7.62 0.97 9.87
CA LEU A 53 -6.29 1.59 9.91
C LEU A 53 -5.95 2.05 11.34
N GLN A 54 -6.92 2.60 12.07
CA GLN A 54 -6.71 3.04 13.46
C GLN A 54 -6.48 1.85 14.39
N GLU A 55 -7.22 0.76 14.24
CA GLU A 55 -7.02 -0.48 14.98
C GLU A 55 -5.63 -1.06 14.73
N MET A 56 -5.22 -1.15 13.46
CA MET A 56 -3.89 -1.65 13.10
C MET A 56 -2.77 -0.76 13.64
N ALA A 57 -2.94 0.57 13.60
CA ALA A 57 -1.97 1.52 14.12
C ALA A 57 -1.84 1.49 15.65
N SER A 58 -2.91 1.11 16.35
CA SER A 58 -2.98 1.13 17.83
C SER A 58 -2.76 -0.23 18.48
N THR A 59 -2.76 -1.33 17.71
CA THR A 59 -2.59 -2.68 18.25
C THR A 59 -1.19 -2.90 18.80
N ASN A 60 -0.14 -2.59 18.02
CA ASN A 60 1.27 -2.70 18.43
C ASN A 60 2.19 -1.95 17.43
N MET A 61 3.49 -1.90 17.73
CA MET A 61 4.47 -1.24 16.85
C MET A 61 4.69 -1.94 15.52
N GLU A 62 4.54 -3.27 15.46
CA GLU A 62 4.65 -4.01 14.20
C GLU A 62 3.52 -3.63 13.23
N GLY A 63 2.28 -3.53 13.72
CA GLY A 63 1.13 -3.08 12.93
C GLY A 63 1.27 -1.63 12.49
N HIS A 64 1.81 -0.78 13.35
CA HIS A 64 2.13 0.60 13.00
C HIS A 64 3.18 0.67 11.88
N GLU A 65 4.29 -0.07 12.00
CA GLU A 65 5.36 -0.13 11.00
C GLU A 65 4.84 -0.62 9.63
N LYS A 66 4.05 -1.69 9.61
CA LYS A 66 3.41 -2.21 8.38
C LYS A 66 2.54 -1.16 7.69
N LEU A 67 1.80 -0.36 8.46
CA LEU A 67 1.03 0.76 7.91
C LEU A 67 1.94 1.80 7.27
N ILE A 68 2.98 2.26 7.99
CA ILE A 68 3.93 3.24 7.45
C ILE A 68 4.54 2.75 6.14
N ASP A 69 5.04 1.51 6.13
CA ASP A 69 5.67 0.90 4.97
C ASP A 69 4.70 0.78 3.79
N GLY A 70 3.48 0.31 4.03
CA GLY A 70 2.47 0.19 3.00
C GLY A 70 2.04 1.53 2.41
N PHE A 71 1.81 2.56 3.25
CA PHE A 71 1.52 3.92 2.79
C PHE A 71 2.69 4.50 1.99
N PHE A 72 3.91 4.36 2.49
CA PHE A 72 5.10 4.92 1.85
C PHE A 72 5.37 4.26 0.50
N TYR A 73 5.30 2.93 0.44
CA TYR A 73 5.43 2.18 -0.82
C TYR A 73 4.36 2.60 -1.84
N GLY A 74 3.10 2.73 -1.40
CA GLY A 74 2.01 3.20 -2.25
C GLY A 74 2.23 4.60 -2.80
N ILE A 75 2.73 5.54 -1.98
CA ILE A 75 3.07 6.91 -2.43
C ILE A 75 4.15 6.90 -3.51
N LEU A 76 5.16 6.03 -3.37
CA LEU A 76 6.28 5.99 -4.30
C LEU A 76 5.96 5.28 -5.61
N THR A 77 4.94 4.40 -5.64
CA THR A 77 4.71 3.48 -6.77
C THR A 77 3.37 3.68 -7.51
N GLN A 78 2.45 4.47 -6.97
CA GLN A 78 1.11 4.70 -7.56
C GLN A 78 0.81 6.20 -7.67
N GLU A 79 1.24 6.85 -8.75
CA GLU A 79 1.07 8.29 -8.94
C GLU A 79 -0.41 8.74 -8.92
N ASP A 80 -1.32 7.90 -9.42
CA ASP A 80 -2.76 8.15 -9.48
C ASP A 80 -3.45 8.06 -8.11
N LYS A 81 -3.00 7.13 -7.26
CA LYS A 81 -3.50 6.96 -5.89
C LYS A 81 -2.68 7.72 -4.84
N ALA A 82 -1.51 8.25 -5.18
CA ALA A 82 -0.57 8.88 -4.24
C ALA A 82 -1.23 10.00 -3.41
N SER A 83 -2.13 10.79 -4.01
CA SER A 83 -2.85 11.85 -3.28
C SER A 83 -3.80 11.29 -2.23
N LEU A 84 -4.55 10.23 -2.53
CA LEU A 84 -5.46 9.56 -1.60
C LEU A 84 -4.66 8.89 -0.47
N VAL A 85 -3.64 8.11 -0.84
CA VAL A 85 -2.74 7.42 0.10
C VAL A 85 -2.08 8.44 1.04
N ARG A 86 -1.60 9.58 0.53
CA ARG A 86 -1.02 10.67 1.32
C ARG A 86 -2.03 11.35 2.25
N ILE A 87 -3.25 11.61 1.79
CA ILE A 87 -4.30 12.22 2.63
C ILE A 87 -4.67 11.27 3.77
N THR A 88 -4.93 10.00 3.46
CA THR A 88 -5.26 8.98 4.46
C THR A 88 -4.14 8.83 5.49
N PHE A 89 -2.88 8.83 5.04
CA PHE A 89 -1.72 8.80 5.93
C PHE A 89 -1.66 10.00 6.88
N LEU A 90 -1.86 11.22 6.37
CA LEU A 90 -1.84 12.44 7.19
C LEU A 90 -2.99 12.49 8.20
N VAL A 91 -4.19 12.05 7.82
CA VAL A 91 -5.36 11.94 8.72
C VAL A 91 -5.10 10.92 9.83
N LEU A 92 -4.49 9.78 9.49
CA LEU A 92 -4.10 8.78 10.48
C LEU A 92 -3.09 9.35 11.48
N LEU A 93 -2.04 10.03 11.02
CA LEU A 93 -1.04 10.66 11.90
C LEU A 93 -1.69 11.69 12.83
N GLN A 94 -2.56 12.57 12.32
CA GLN A 94 -3.28 13.53 13.16
C GLN A 94 -4.13 12.82 14.23
N SER A 95 -4.80 11.73 13.88
CA SER A 95 -5.64 10.96 14.80
C SER A 95 -4.84 10.25 15.89
N LEU A 96 -3.58 9.90 15.62
CA LEU A 96 -2.68 9.25 16.59
C LEU A 96 -1.99 10.24 17.54
N PHE A 97 -1.69 11.46 17.08
CA PHE A 97 -0.95 12.46 17.85
C PHE A 97 -1.83 13.55 18.50
N CYS A 98 -3.10 13.69 18.11
CA CYS A 98 -4.07 14.53 18.79
C CYS A 98 -4.86 13.73 19.85
N LYS A 99 -4.22 13.47 21.00
CA LYS A 99 -4.88 13.08 22.25
C LYS A 99 -4.53 14.09 23.35
#